data_AF-A0A379SHK0-F1
#
_entry.id   AF-A0A379SHK0-F1
#
_cell.length_a   1.000
_cell.length_b   1.000
_cell.length_c   1.000
_cell.angle_alpha   90.00
_cell.angle_beta   90.00
_cell.angle_gamma   90.00
#
_symmetry.space_group_name_H-M   'P 1'
#
loop_
_entity.id
_entity.type
_entity.pdbx_description
1 polymer ?
#
loop_
_entity_poly.entity_id
_entity_poly.type
_entity_poly.pdbx_seq_one_letter_code
_entity_poly.pdbx_strand_id
1 'polypeptide(L)'
;MLSLQKVTLESARYRWYGARRWSPLLQNVSFDIAPGEMVALVGGSGEGKSLLLQCLLDLLPENLRFRGRLRLMATGWTDIPSGSLGQDV
;
A
#
# COMPACT_ATOMS: atom_id res chain seq x y z
N MET A 1 -8.76 -12.24 8.90
CA MET A 1 -9.35 -11.71 7.65
C MET A 1 -8.56 -10.48 7.25
N LEU A 2 -8.04 -10.47 6.03
CA LEU A 2 -7.36 -9.33 5.42
C LEU A 2 -8.30 -8.73 4.36
N SER A 3 -8.49 -7.42 4.36
CA SER A 3 -9.38 -6.73 3.42
C SER A 3 -8.73 -5.44 2.94
N LEU A 4 -8.67 -5.26 1.62
CA LEU A 4 -8.17 -4.05 0.96
C LEU A 4 -9.30 -3.42 0.17
N GLN A 5 -9.48 -2.11 0.31
CA GLN A 5 -10.50 -1.37 -0.42
C GLN A 5 -9.93 -0.13 -1.07
N LYS A 6 -10.09 -0.06 -2.40
CA LYS A 6 -9.70 1.08 -3.25
C LYS A 6 -8.25 1.51 -3.04
N VAL A 7 -7.37 0.53 -2.85
CA VAL A 7 -5.96 0.75 -2.56
C VAL A 7 -5.24 1.31 -3.77
N THR A 8 -4.59 2.44 -3.57
CA THR A 8 -3.77 3.13 -4.58
C THR A 8 -2.39 3.40 -3.99
N LEU A 9 -1.35 2.97 -4.69
CA LEU A 9 0.04 3.26 -4.35
C LEU A 9 0.60 4.29 -5.31
N GLU A 10 1.21 5.33 -4.77
CA GLU A 10 1.76 6.44 -5.53
C GLU A 10 3.22 6.66 -5.15
N SER A 11 4.06 6.90 -6.15
CA SER A 11 5.46 7.28 -5.95
C SER A 11 5.71 8.75 -6.17
N ALA A 12 6.60 9.30 -5.36
CA ALA A 12 7.13 10.65 -5.52
C ALA A 12 8.15 10.65 -6.67
N ARG A 13 7.85 11.40 -7.73
CA ARG A 13 8.82 11.75 -8.77
C ARG A 13 9.32 13.17 -8.53
N TYR A 14 10.63 13.32 -8.47
CA TYR A 14 11.29 14.61 -8.37
C TYR A 14 11.62 15.11 -9.78
N ARG A 15 11.14 16.30 -10.13
CA ARG A 15 11.60 17.00 -11.34
C ARG A 15 12.77 17.92 -10.94
N TRP A 16 13.62 18.25 -11.92
CA TRP A 16 14.86 19.00 -11.72
C TRP A 16 14.67 20.39 -11.06
N TYR A 17 13.44 20.92 -10.98
CA TYR A 17 13.08 22.15 -10.26
C TYR A 17 12.56 21.93 -8.83
N GLY A 18 12.80 20.77 -8.21
CA GLY A 18 12.34 20.48 -6.84
C GLY A 18 10.84 20.21 -6.69
N ALA A 19 10.06 20.29 -7.78
CA ALA A 19 8.64 19.94 -7.75
C ALA A 19 8.46 18.42 -7.56
N ARG A 20 7.92 18.03 -6.41
CA ARG A 20 7.48 16.66 -6.10
C ARG A 20 6.13 16.40 -6.74
N ARG A 21 6.05 15.50 -7.72
CA ARG A 21 4.78 15.05 -8.31
C ARG A 21 4.54 13.59 -7.96
N TRP A 22 3.32 13.30 -7.51
CA TRP A 22 2.89 11.94 -7.25
C TRP A 22 2.46 11.27 -8.55
N SER A 23 2.95 10.05 -8.78
CA SER A 23 2.60 9.21 -9.92
C SER A 23 2.02 7.90 -9.39
N PRO A 24 0.84 7.48 -9.85
CA PRO A 24 0.30 6.18 -9.46
C PRO A 24 1.18 5.04 -9.99
N LEU A 25 1.43 4.04 -9.15
CA LEU A 25 2.08 2.77 -9.49
C LEU A 25 1.05 1.63 -9.54
N LEU A 26 0.18 1.57 -8.54
CA LEU A 26 -0.96 0.64 -8.45
C LEU A 26 -2.22 1.44 -8.16
N GLN A 27 -3.32 1.09 -8.81
CA GLN A 27 -4.57 1.85 -8.72
C GLN A 27 -5.73 0.91 -8.47
N ASN A 28 -6.60 1.31 -7.54
CA ASN A 28 -7.88 0.67 -7.27
C ASN A 28 -7.79 -0.85 -6.97
N VAL A 29 -6.78 -1.26 -6.20
CA VAL A 29 -6.66 -2.64 -5.75
C VAL A 29 -7.65 -2.90 -4.63
N SER A 30 -8.54 -3.88 -4.80
CA SER A 30 -9.51 -4.28 -3.77
C SER A 30 -9.64 -5.80 -3.77
N PHE A 31 -9.45 -6.42 -2.61
CA PHE A 31 -9.64 -7.86 -2.43
C PHE A 31 -9.80 -8.18 -0.94
N ASP A 32 -10.41 -9.32 -0.67
CA ASP A 32 -10.63 -9.87 0.65
C ASP A 32 -10.00 -11.26 0.73
N ILE A 33 -9.33 -11.57 1.83
CA ILE A 33 -8.72 -12.87 2.13
C ILE A 33 -9.27 -13.34 3.47
N ALA A 34 -9.96 -14.47 3.43
CA ALA A 34 -10.52 -15.12 4.60
C ALA A 34 -9.42 -15.75 5.48
N PRO A 35 -9.66 -15.92 6.80
CA PRO A 35 -8.75 -16.72 7.63
C PRO A 35 -8.57 -18.13 7.06
N GLY A 36 -7.32 -18.58 6.95
CA GLY A 36 -7.00 -19.91 6.40
C GLY A 36 -6.97 -19.98 4.87
N GLU A 37 -7.25 -18.88 4.17
CA GLU A 37 -7.16 -18.81 2.71
C GLU A 37 -5.71 -18.55 2.26
N MET A 38 -5.24 -19.34 1.29
CA MET A 38 -3.93 -19.13 0.67
C MET A 38 -4.12 -18.45 -0.69
N VAL A 39 -3.57 -17.26 -0.83
CA VAL A 39 -3.63 -16.47 -2.07
C VAL A 39 -2.23 -16.23 -2.60
N ALA A 40 -2.04 -16.43 -3.90
CA ALA A 40 -0.81 -16.13 -4.61
C ALA A 40 -0.94 -14.81 -5.38
N LEU A 41 0.01 -13.89 -5.17
CA LEU A 41 0.11 -12.66 -5.94
C LEU A 41 1.05 -12.88 -7.14
N VAL A 42 0.49 -12.91 -8.35
CA VAL A 42 1.22 -13.27 -9.58
C VAL A 42 1.27 -12.12 -10.61
N GLY A 43 2.23 -12.18 -11.53
CA GLY A 43 2.39 -11.29 -12.70
C GLY A 43 3.86 -10.88 -12.95
N GLY A 44 4.10 -9.88 -13.81
CA GLY A 44 5.43 -9.49 -14.29
C GLY A 44 6.34 -8.80 -13.27
N SER A 45 7.63 -8.74 -13.60
CA SER A 45 8.64 -7.97 -12.85
C SER A 45 8.35 -6.47 -12.96
N GLY A 46 8.38 -5.75 -11.83
CA GLY A 46 8.17 -4.30 -11.79
C GLY A 46 6.71 -3.84 -11.70
N GLU A 47 5.73 -4.75 -11.64
CA GLU A 47 4.30 -4.40 -11.53
C GLU A 47 3.89 -3.97 -10.11
N GLY A 48 4.80 -3.93 -9.15
CA GLY A 48 4.51 -3.44 -7.80
C GLY A 48 4.01 -4.47 -6.79
N LYS A 49 4.19 -5.78 -7.05
CA LYS A 49 3.79 -6.86 -6.13
C LYS A 49 4.48 -6.76 -4.77
N SER A 50 5.80 -6.58 -4.78
CA SER A 50 6.58 -6.38 -3.55
C SER A 50 6.16 -5.10 -2.82
N LEU A 51 5.78 -4.05 -3.55
CA LEU A 51 5.29 -2.80 -2.94
C LEU A 51 3.93 -2.99 -2.28
N LEU A 52 3.05 -3.80 -2.88
CA LEU A 52 1.77 -4.16 -2.27
C LEU A 52 1.99 -4.97 -0.99
N LEU A 53 2.93 -5.93 -0.98
CA LEU A 53 3.29 -6.67 0.23
C LEU A 53 3.90 -5.76 1.31
N GLN A 54 4.80 -4.85 0.93
CA GLN A 54 5.35 -3.86 1.86
C GLN A 54 4.25 -2.96 2.44
N CYS A 55 3.28 -2.55 1.63
CA CYS A 55 2.11 -1.82 2.10
C CYS A 55 1.27 -2.61 3.12
N LEU A 56 1.08 -3.91 2.87
CA LEU A 56 0.35 -4.79 3.80
C LEU A 56 1.07 -4.96 5.13
N LEU A 57 2.40 -4.90 5.12
CA LEU A 57 3.25 -5.04 6.30
C LEU A 57 3.58 -3.71 6.98
N ASP A 58 3.03 -2.59 6.49
CA ASP A 58 3.35 -1.23 6.94
C ASP A 58 4.86 -0.88 6.83
N LEU A 59 5.50 -1.39 5.76
CA LEU A 59 6.93 -1.20 5.45
C LEU A 59 7.16 -0.34 4.20
N LEU A 60 6.24 0.59 3.92
CA LEU A 60 6.36 1.46 2.75
C LEU A 60 7.48 2.49 2.93
N PRO A 61 8.40 2.63 1.96
CA PRO A 61 9.41 3.70 2.00
C PRO A 61 8.79 5.09 1.81
N GLU A 62 9.46 6.13 2.34
CA GLU A 62 8.94 7.52 2.42
C GLU A 62 8.62 8.19 1.06
N ASN A 63 9.26 7.70 -0.01
CA ASN A 63 8.99 8.17 -1.36
C ASN A 63 7.72 7.53 -1.95
N LEU A 64 7.10 6.59 -1.26
CA LEU A 64 5.82 5.99 -1.60
C LEU A 64 4.74 6.44 -0.61
N ARG A 65 3.51 6.50 -1.10
CA ARG A 65 2.35 6.68 -0.24
C ARG A 65 1.24 5.74 -0.66
N PHE A 66 0.46 5.34 0.32
CA PHE A 66 -0.75 4.57 0.16
C PHE A 66 -1.99 5.47 0.32
N ARG A 67 -3.03 5.18 -0.46
CA ARG A 67 -4.38 5.69 -0.27
C ARG A 67 -5.37 4.54 -0.32
N GLY A 68 -6.38 4.59 0.53
CA GLY A 68 -7.43 3.56 0.59
C GLY A 68 -7.65 3.10 2.01
N ARG A 69 -8.24 1.92 2.15
CA ARG A 69 -8.41 1.27 3.46
C ARG A 69 -7.83 -0.13 3.42
N LEU A 70 -7.15 -0.47 4.51
CA LEU A 70 -6.54 -1.77 4.73
C LEU A 70 -6.97 -2.25 6.11
N ARG A 71 -7.46 -3.48 6.19
CA ARG A 71 -7.93 -4.08 7.42
C ARG A 71 -7.28 -5.44 7.60
N LEU A 72 -6.54 -5.61 8.69
CA LEU A 72 -5.93 -6.87 9.11
C LEU A 72 -6.54 -7.29 10.45
N MET A 73 -7.16 -8.48 10.53
CA MET A 73 -7.50 -9.08 11.82
C MET A 73 -6.31 -9.89 12.34
N ALA A 74 -5.39 -9.22 13.01
CA ALA A 74 -4.42 -9.81 13.92
C ALA A 74 -4.22 -8.80 15.05
N THR A 75 -4.82 -9.05 16.22
CA THR A 75 -4.62 -8.26 17.46
C THR A 75 -4.58 -6.74 17.27
N GLY A 76 -5.74 -6.09 17.23
CA GLY A 76 -5.86 -4.63 17.25
C GLY A 76 -6.36 -4.05 15.92
N TRP A 77 -7.34 -3.15 16.02
CA TRP A 77 -7.90 -2.42 14.90
C TRP A 77 -6.97 -1.27 14.55
N THR A 78 -6.29 -1.34 13.41
CA THR A 78 -5.56 -0.17 12.88
C THR A 78 -6.26 0.26 11.60
N ASP A 79 -7.11 1.28 11.70
CA ASP A 79 -7.56 2.05 10.54
C ASP A 79 -6.35 2.91 10.15
N ILE A 80 -5.75 2.62 9.00
CA ILE A 80 -4.65 3.42 8.45
C ILE A 80 -5.28 4.43 7.48
N PRO A 81 -5.57 5.67 7.92
CA PRO A 81 -6.03 6.70 7.01
C PRO A 81 -4.92 7.04 6.01
N SER A 82 -5.33 7.48 4.84
CA SER A 82 -4.43 7.95 3.79
C SER A 82 -3.63 9.17 4.25
N GLY A 83 -2.43 8.95 4.76
CA GLY A 83 -1.48 9.98 5.21
C GLY A 83 -0.44 9.37 6.15
N SER A 84 0.80 9.23 5.65
CA SER A 84 2.05 8.97 6.38
C SER A 84 1.93 8.25 7.73
N LEU A 85 2.03 6.92 7.73
CA LEU A 85 2.53 6.22 8.92
C LEU A 85 4.05 6.21 8.90
N GLY A 86 4.62 6.63 10.02
CA GLY A 86 6.04 6.65 10.29
C GLY A 86 6.61 8.06 10.28
N GLN A 87 6.20 8.91 11.23
CA GLN A 87 7.07 9.82 12.02
C GLN A 87 6.26 10.36 13.23
N ASP A 88 6.04 9.53 14.25
CA ASP A 88 5.68 9.98 15.62
C ASP A 88 6.45 9.09 16.63
N VAL A 89 7.78 9.16 16.56
CA VAL A 89 8.74 8.86 17.64
C VAL A 89 9.70 10.03 17.73
#